data_AF-A0A964ADV2-F1
#
_entry.id   AF-A0A964ADV2-F1
#
_cell.length_a   1.000
_cell.length_b   1.000
_cell.length_c   1.000
_cell.angle_alpha   90.00
_cell.angle_beta   90.00
_cell.angle_gamma   90.00
#
_symmetry.space_group_name_H-M   'P 1'
#
loop_
_entity.id
_entity.type
_entity.pdbx_description
1 polymer ?
#
loop_
_entity_poly.entity_id
_entity_poly.type
_entity_poly.pdbx_seq_one_letter_code
_entity_poly.pdbx_strand_id
1 'polypeptide(L)'
;MDDAYLNLALKALADRRRFRILREVVDAGELTCGQIGEALPVAQPTVSHHIHVLVEAGLLTLRRSGQQTFVTVDRDALEAVPRLLAERLFGPRPAAGRDTVLEISRPFEAPAERVYDAWLDPAAVADWMFPAPSDTVEEVRIDPRVGSTFNFRVRRGREVIEHVGEYLELCRPERLAFTWCFADEEARSRVAVAITPSEEGCTLTLRHTLDPDWADEAPRIERVWQGMLTALSKEIDRGTASGGYGRR
;
A
#
# COMPACT_ATOMS: atom_id res chain seq x y z
N MET A 1 -8.08 -8.76 -15.62
CA MET A 1 -8.57 -7.60 -14.86
C MET A 1 -8.10 -7.76 -13.43
N ASP A 2 -7.50 -6.74 -12.86
CA ASP A 2 -6.86 -6.74 -11.54
C ASP A 2 -7.70 -5.98 -10.48
N ASP A 3 -7.18 -5.81 -9.27
CA ASP A 3 -7.88 -5.09 -8.19
C ASP A 3 -8.03 -3.60 -8.47
N ALA A 4 -7.07 -3.00 -9.17
CA ALA A 4 -7.15 -1.61 -9.57
C ALA A 4 -8.37 -1.38 -10.48
N TYR A 5 -8.57 -2.27 -11.46
CA TYR A 5 -9.76 -2.28 -12.32
C TYR A 5 -11.05 -2.48 -11.51
N LEU A 6 -11.11 -3.50 -10.65
CA LEU A 6 -12.31 -3.80 -9.85
C LEU A 6 -12.72 -2.60 -8.99
N ASN A 7 -11.75 -1.95 -8.32
CA ASN A 7 -12.00 -0.76 -7.52
C ASN A 7 -12.52 0.42 -8.36
N LEU A 8 -11.94 0.65 -9.54
CA LEU A 8 -12.37 1.73 -10.43
C LEU A 8 -13.81 1.51 -10.92
N ALA A 9 -14.13 0.27 -11.30
CA ALA A 9 -15.48 -0.12 -11.73
C ALA A 9 -16.50 0.03 -10.60
N LEU A 10 -16.22 -0.45 -9.38
CA LEU A 10 -17.10 -0.32 -8.23
C LEU A 10 -17.33 1.15 -7.85
N LYS A 11 -16.27 1.97 -7.83
CA LYS A 11 -16.37 3.43 -7.62
C LYS A 11 -17.20 4.10 -8.70
N ALA A 12 -17.13 3.64 -9.95
CA ALA A 12 -17.94 4.15 -11.05
C ALA A 12 -19.43 3.81 -10.87
N LEU A 13 -19.72 2.57 -10.49
CA LEU A 13 -21.09 2.05 -10.31
C LEU A 13 -21.79 2.57 -9.05
N ALA A 14 -21.06 2.98 -8.02
CA ALA A 14 -21.63 3.46 -6.76
C ALA A 14 -22.45 4.77 -6.89
N ASP A 15 -22.34 5.50 -8.00
CA ASP A 15 -23.16 6.69 -8.24
C ASP A 15 -24.45 6.36 -9.00
N ARG A 16 -25.56 6.83 -8.45
CA ARG A 16 -26.91 6.57 -8.96
C ARG A 16 -27.12 7.03 -10.39
N ARG A 17 -26.50 8.13 -10.83
CA ARG A 17 -26.67 8.68 -12.19
C ARG A 17 -25.89 7.86 -13.20
N ARG A 18 -24.64 7.49 -12.88
CA ARG A 18 -23.81 6.59 -13.70
C ARG A 18 -24.46 5.22 -13.86
N PHE A 19 -24.99 4.65 -12.77
CA PHE A 19 -25.74 3.40 -12.84
C PHE A 19 -26.99 3.50 -13.73
N ARG A 20 -27.70 4.64 -13.67
CA ARG A 20 -28.84 4.89 -14.57
C ARG A 20 -28.40 4.99 -16.03
N ILE A 21 -27.33 5.74 -16.35
CA ILE A 21 -26.77 5.80 -17.71
C ILE A 21 -26.51 4.40 -18.26
N LEU A 22 -25.82 3.55 -17.49
CA LEU A 22 -25.55 2.18 -17.89
C LEU A 22 -26.83 1.41 -18.21
N ARG A 23 -27.86 1.52 -17.36
CA ARG A 23 -29.15 0.87 -17.62
C ARG A 23 -29.80 1.32 -18.93
N GLU A 24 -29.88 2.63 -19.17
CA GLU A 24 -30.47 3.16 -20.41
C GLU A 24 -29.69 2.65 -21.65
N VAL A 25 -28.35 2.61 -21.58
CA VAL A 25 -27.52 2.11 -22.69
C VAL A 25 -27.66 0.59 -22.85
N VAL A 26 -27.78 -0.18 -21.76
CA VAL A 26 -28.05 -1.64 -21.83
C VAL A 26 -29.40 -1.90 -22.47
N ASP A 27 -30.45 -1.19 -22.05
CA ASP A 27 -31.82 -1.39 -22.52
C ASP A 27 -31.97 -1.02 -24.01
N ALA A 28 -31.25 0.02 -24.47
CA ALA A 28 -31.27 0.47 -25.86
C ALA A 28 -30.22 -0.20 -26.76
N GLY A 29 -29.19 -0.84 -26.19
CA GLY A 29 -28.03 -1.40 -26.89
C GLY A 29 -26.99 -0.36 -27.31
N GLU A 30 -27.41 0.72 -27.97
CA GLU A 30 -26.55 1.84 -28.37
C GLU A 30 -27.33 3.16 -28.30
N LEU A 31 -26.75 4.19 -27.69
CA LEU A 31 -27.34 5.54 -27.60
C LEU A 31 -26.32 6.62 -27.95
N THR A 32 -26.78 7.76 -28.44
CA THR A 32 -25.94 8.95 -28.55
C THR A 32 -25.85 9.70 -27.22
N CYS A 33 -24.79 10.48 -27.01
CA CYS A 33 -24.68 11.35 -25.82
C CYS A 33 -25.88 12.30 -25.66
N GLY A 34 -26.50 12.73 -26.77
CA GLY A 34 -27.71 13.56 -26.76
C GLY A 34 -28.92 12.80 -26.20
N GLN A 35 -29.17 11.59 -26.70
CA GLN A 35 -30.26 10.73 -26.22
C GLN A 35 -30.11 10.36 -24.74
N ILE A 36 -28.87 10.11 -24.28
CA ILE A 36 -28.60 9.88 -22.84
C ILE A 36 -28.91 11.15 -22.03
N GLY A 37 -28.61 12.33 -22.58
CA GLY A 37 -28.95 13.61 -21.97
C GLY A 37 -30.44 13.84 -21.81
N GLU A 38 -31.25 13.44 -22.80
CA GLU A 38 -32.71 13.54 -22.76
C GLU A 38 -33.34 12.56 -21.75
N ALA A 39 -32.74 11.38 -21.56
CA ALA A 39 -33.24 10.35 -20.64
C ALA A 39 -33.00 10.68 -19.15
N LEU A 40 -32.17 11.68 -18.84
CA LEU A 40 -31.76 12.01 -17.47
C LEU A 40 -32.21 13.42 -17.07
N PRO A 41 -32.71 13.61 -15.83
CA PRO A 41 -33.09 14.93 -15.33
C PRO A 41 -31.87 15.74 -14.87
N VAL A 42 -30.81 15.85 -15.69
CA VAL A 42 -29.59 16.60 -15.38
C VAL A 42 -29.06 17.34 -16.62
N ALA A 43 -28.31 18.42 -16.40
CA ALA A 43 -27.73 19.20 -17.48
C ALA A 43 -26.67 18.40 -18.26
N GLN A 44 -26.65 18.57 -19.58
CA GLN A 44 -25.74 17.87 -20.52
C GLN A 44 -24.25 17.87 -20.13
N PRO A 45 -23.64 18.96 -19.57
CA PRO A 45 -22.24 18.91 -19.13
C PRO A 45 -21.98 17.84 -18.05
N THR A 46 -23.00 17.55 -17.23
CA THR A 46 -22.95 16.52 -16.19
C THR A 46 -22.97 15.12 -16.80
N VAL A 47 -23.69 14.94 -17.92
CA VAL A 47 -23.84 13.65 -18.61
C VAL A 47 -22.54 13.25 -19.29
N SER A 48 -21.89 14.17 -20.02
CA SER A 48 -20.59 13.91 -20.65
C SER A 48 -19.52 13.55 -19.63
N HIS A 49 -19.53 14.21 -18.46
CA HIS A 49 -18.62 13.85 -17.37
C HIS A 49 -18.87 12.42 -16.85
N HIS A 50 -20.12 12.06 -16.60
CA HIS A 50 -20.46 10.70 -16.17
C HIS A 50 -20.10 9.63 -17.20
N ILE A 51 -20.33 9.89 -18.50
CA ILE A 51 -19.92 9.01 -19.59
C ILE A 51 -18.40 8.84 -19.58
N HIS A 52 -17.64 9.93 -19.45
CA HIS A 52 -16.19 9.86 -19.44
C HIS A 52 -15.67 8.98 -18.30
N VAL A 53 -16.18 9.16 -17.08
CA VAL A 53 -15.77 8.34 -15.93
C VAL A 53 -16.11 6.85 -16.14
N LEU A 54 -17.25 6.56 -16.76
CA LEU A 54 -17.64 5.18 -17.09
C LEU A 54 -16.75 4.56 -18.19
N VAL A 55 -16.26 5.37 -19.14
CA VAL A 55 -15.29 4.95 -20.16
C VAL A 55 -13.91 4.73 -19.55
N GLU A 56 -13.45 5.62 -18.66
CA GLU A 56 -12.19 5.44 -17.93
C GLU A 56 -12.22 4.18 -17.05
N ALA A 57 -13.37 3.85 -16.47
CA ALA A 57 -13.60 2.61 -15.75
C ALA A 57 -13.72 1.37 -16.66
N GLY A 58 -13.69 1.54 -17.99
CA GLY A 58 -13.82 0.45 -18.95
C GLY A 58 -15.21 -0.19 -19.00
N LEU A 59 -16.26 0.52 -18.57
CA LEU A 59 -17.64 0.01 -18.55
C LEU A 59 -18.46 0.45 -19.79
N LEU A 60 -18.01 1.52 -20.45
CA LEU A 60 -18.60 2.03 -21.69
C LEU A 60 -17.56 2.11 -22.80
N THR A 61 -18.02 1.94 -24.04
CA THR A 61 -17.25 2.18 -25.25
C THR A 61 -17.86 3.32 -26.03
N LEU A 62 -17.01 4.15 -26.65
CA LEU A 62 -17.44 5.26 -27.49
C LEU A 62 -17.07 4.99 -28.95
N ARG A 63 -18.00 5.27 -29.86
CA ARG A 63 -17.78 5.23 -31.30
C ARG A 63 -18.28 6.52 -31.94
N ARG A 64 -17.46 7.15 -32.77
CA ARG A 64 -17.86 8.36 -33.52
C ARG A 64 -18.37 7.95 -34.91
N SER A 65 -19.51 8.50 -35.32
CA SER A 65 -20.03 8.36 -36.68
C SER A 65 -20.66 9.69 -37.11
N GLY A 66 -20.05 10.33 -38.11
CA GLY A 66 -20.40 11.71 -38.49
C GLY A 66 -20.19 12.69 -37.33
N GLN A 67 -21.21 13.49 -37.04
CA GLN A 67 -21.20 14.45 -35.93
C GLN A 67 -21.65 13.86 -34.59
N GLN A 68 -22.06 12.60 -34.56
CA GLN A 68 -22.59 11.95 -33.36
C GLN A 68 -21.56 11.04 -32.71
N THR A 69 -21.60 11.00 -31.38
CA THR A 69 -20.85 10.03 -30.56
C THR A 69 -21.86 9.05 -29.97
N PHE A 70 -21.70 7.80 -30.36
CA PHE A 70 -22.47 6.66 -29.90
C PHE A 70 -21.77 6.00 -28.71
N VAL A 71 -22.58 5.52 -27.79
CA VAL A 71 -22.19 4.96 -26.50
C VAL A 71 -22.81 3.57 -26.43
N THR A 72 -21.97 2.58 -26.18
CA THR A 72 -22.36 1.18 -25.92
C THR A 72 -21.76 0.74 -24.60
N VAL A 73 -22.32 -0.30 -23.99
CA VAL A 73 -21.67 -0.95 -22.84
C VAL A 73 -20.58 -1.92 -23.31
N ASP A 74 -19.54 -2.06 -22.50
CA ASP A 74 -18.64 -3.21 -22.60
C ASP A 74 -19.27 -4.36 -21.81
N ARG A 75 -19.83 -5.34 -22.53
CA ARG A 75 -20.56 -6.46 -21.93
C ARG A 75 -19.64 -7.37 -21.14
N ASP A 76 -18.46 -7.66 -21.67
CA ASP A 76 -17.48 -8.53 -21.03
C ASP A 76 -16.98 -7.91 -19.72
N ALA A 77 -16.77 -6.59 -19.72
CA ALA A 77 -16.47 -5.81 -18.52
C ALA A 77 -17.60 -5.90 -17.47
N LEU A 78 -18.85 -5.65 -17.87
CA LEU A 78 -19.99 -5.70 -16.96
C LEU A 78 -20.22 -7.09 -16.35
N GLU A 79 -19.99 -8.16 -17.11
CA GLU A 79 -20.09 -9.53 -16.63
C GLU A 79 -18.90 -9.91 -15.73
N ALA A 80 -17.72 -9.33 -15.98
CA ALA A 80 -16.53 -9.59 -15.17
C ALA A 80 -16.63 -8.99 -13.77
N VAL A 81 -17.24 -7.82 -13.58
CA VAL A 81 -17.32 -7.15 -12.26
C VAL A 81 -17.91 -8.03 -11.16
N PRO A 82 -19.13 -8.60 -11.27
CA PRO A 82 -19.70 -9.43 -10.21
C PRO A 82 -18.92 -10.74 -10.02
N ARG A 83 -18.35 -11.30 -11.10
CA ARG A 83 -17.50 -12.49 -11.02
C ARG A 83 -16.23 -12.21 -10.22
N LEU A 84 -15.50 -11.15 -10.55
CA LEU A 84 -14.27 -10.75 -9.85
C LEU A 84 -14.58 -10.40 -8.39
N LEU A 85 -15.67 -9.69 -8.14
CA LEU A 85 -16.11 -9.39 -6.78
C LEU A 85 -16.37 -10.67 -5.98
N ALA A 86 -17.10 -11.63 -6.56
CA ALA A 86 -17.36 -12.92 -5.92
C ALA A 86 -16.09 -13.74 -5.72
N GLU A 87 -15.18 -13.76 -6.69
CA GLU A 87 -13.88 -14.41 -6.57
C GLU A 87 -13.03 -13.81 -5.45
N ARG A 88 -13.04 -12.48 -5.27
CA ARG A 88 -12.27 -11.84 -4.18
C ARG A 88 -12.91 -12.00 -2.80
N LEU A 89 -14.24 -11.99 -2.72
CA LEU A 89 -14.94 -12.10 -1.44
C LEU A 89 -15.16 -13.54 -0.97
N PHE A 90 -15.41 -14.44 -1.92
CA PHE A 90 -15.87 -15.81 -1.66
C PHE A 90 -15.08 -16.87 -2.41
N GLY A 91 -14.15 -16.47 -3.29
CA GLY A 91 -13.27 -17.42 -3.96
C GLY A 91 -12.38 -18.15 -2.94
N PRO A 92 -11.81 -19.30 -3.35
CA PRO A 92 -10.85 -19.99 -2.51
C PRO A 92 -9.69 -19.03 -2.23
N ARG A 93 -9.61 -18.55 -0.98
CA ARG A 93 -8.37 -17.95 -0.47
C ARG A 93 -7.25 -18.96 -0.79
N PRO A 94 -6.12 -18.55 -1.40
CA PRO A 94 -5.00 -19.45 -1.58
C PRO A 94 -4.75 -20.17 -0.26
N ALA A 95 -4.69 -21.50 -0.31
CA ALA A 95 -4.77 -22.34 0.87
C ALA A 95 -3.84 -21.83 1.97
N ALA A 96 -4.44 -21.41 3.10
CA ALA A 96 -3.71 -21.15 4.33
C ALA A 96 -2.82 -22.37 4.60
N GLY A 97 -1.50 -22.20 4.54
CA GLY A 97 -0.58 -23.34 4.67
C GLY A 97 0.89 -23.06 4.38
N ARG A 98 1.23 -21.92 3.78
CA ARG A 98 2.60 -21.39 3.84
C ARG A 98 2.48 -19.91 4.15
N ASP A 99 2.93 -19.54 5.34
CA ASP A 99 3.21 -18.14 5.66
C ASP A 99 4.05 -17.56 4.52
N THR A 100 3.56 -16.50 3.88
CA THR A 100 4.37 -15.78 2.89
C THR A 100 5.45 -15.06 3.67
N VAL A 101 6.68 -15.53 3.53
CA VAL A 101 7.82 -14.98 4.24
C VAL A 101 8.74 -14.27 3.26
N LEU A 102 8.98 -12.99 3.53
CA LEU A 102 10.04 -12.20 2.91
C LEU A 102 11.31 -12.34 3.74
N GLU A 103 12.46 -12.48 3.08
CA GLU A 103 13.76 -12.49 3.74
C GLU A 103 14.71 -11.56 2.98
N ILE A 104 15.24 -10.56 3.68
CA ILE A 104 16.10 -9.52 3.11
C ILE A 104 17.35 -9.44 3.98
N SER A 105 18.52 -9.64 3.39
CA SER A 105 19.79 -9.52 4.11
C SER A 105 20.62 -8.37 3.56
N ARG A 106 21.24 -7.59 4.45
CA ARG A 106 22.04 -6.42 4.08
C ARG A 106 23.24 -6.24 5.01
N PRO A 107 24.45 -6.04 4.45
CA PRO A 107 25.63 -5.69 5.25
C PRO A 107 25.59 -4.22 5.67
N PHE A 108 26.21 -3.93 6.81
CA PHE A 108 26.41 -2.58 7.36
C PHE A 108 27.85 -2.45 7.84
N GLU A 109 28.53 -1.36 7.44
CA GLU A 109 29.87 -0.98 7.90
C GLU A 109 29.82 -0.28 9.27
N ALA A 110 29.10 -0.88 10.23
CA ALA A 110 28.91 -0.34 11.57
C ALA A 110 28.75 -1.46 12.61
N PRO A 111 29.04 -1.18 13.90
CA PRO A 111 28.80 -2.14 14.98
C PRO A 111 27.33 -2.54 15.08
N ALA A 112 27.07 -3.81 15.40
CA ALA A 112 25.72 -4.36 15.53
C ALA A 112 24.84 -3.55 16.50
N GLU A 113 25.42 -3.05 17.59
CA GLU A 113 24.79 -2.16 18.56
C GLU A 113 24.19 -0.93 17.92
N ARG A 114 24.92 -0.30 17.00
CA ARG A 114 24.47 0.93 16.35
C ARG A 114 23.31 0.66 15.41
N VAL A 115 23.38 -0.44 14.67
CA VAL A 115 22.29 -0.87 13.79
C VAL A 115 21.07 -1.21 14.62
N TYR A 116 21.23 -1.94 15.72
CA TYR A 116 20.14 -2.29 16.65
C TYR A 116 19.49 -1.04 17.25
N ASP A 117 20.29 -0.12 17.80
CA ASP A 117 19.79 1.07 18.50
C ASP A 117 19.00 1.99 17.55
N ALA A 118 19.34 2.02 16.25
CA ALA A 118 18.60 2.77 15.24
C ALA A 118 17.16 2.28 14.99
N TRP A 119 16.81 1.06 15.42
CA TRP A 119 15.41 0.58 15.38
C TRP A 119 14.57 1.06 16.57
N LEU A 120 15.22 1.53 17.63
CA LEU A 120 14.57 1.89 18.90
C LEU A 120 14.73 3.37 19.23
N ASP A 121 15.54 4.11 18.47
CA ASP A 121 15.66 5.56 18.57
C ASP A 121 14.59 6.27 17.73
N PRO A 122 13.69 7.06 18.36
CA PRO A 122 12.60 7.73 17.63
C PRO A 122 13.06 8.66 16.52
N ALA A 123 14.21 9.33 16.70
CA ALA A 123 14.73 10.26 15.70
C ALA A 123 15.26 9.51 14.47
N ALA A 124 16.07 8.47 14.67
CA ALA A 124 16.54 7.62 13.59
C ALA A 124 15.37 6.98 12.84
N VAL A 125 14.41 6.40 13.56
CA VAL A 125 13.22 5.75 12.96
C VAL A 125 12.42 6.72 12.09
N ALA A 126 12.22 7.96 12.54
CA ALA A 126 11.53 8.99 11.75
C ALA A 126 12.21 9.22 10.39
N ASP A 127 13.53 9.19 10.35
CA ASP A 127 14.32 9.50 9.15
C ASP A 127 14.42 8.31 8.17
N TRP A 128 14.77 7.12 8.66
CA TRP A 128 15.07 6.00 7.75
C TRP A 128 13.85 5.17 7.37
N MET A 129 12.84 5.09 8.24
CA MET A 129 11.68 4.21 8.02
C MET A 129 10.62 4.86 7.14
N PHE A 130 10.62 6.19 7.03
CA PHE A 130 9.74 6.96 6.15
C PHE A 130 10.55 7.89 5.22
N PRO A 131 11.41 7.34 4.34
CA PRO A 131 12.44 8.13 3.66
C PRO A 131 11.91 8.93 2.45
N ALA A 132 10.62 8.83 2.13
CA ALA A 132 10.04 9.52 0.99
C ALA A 132 9.89 11.03 1.30
N PRO A 133 10.36 11.95 0.43
CA PRO A 133 10.23 13.39 0.67
C PRO A 133 8.79 13.91 0.78
N SER A 134 7.82 13.13 0.29
CA SER A 134 6.38 13.41 0.38
C SER A 134 5.78 13.07 1.75
N ASP A 135 6.48 12.27 2.55
CA ASP A 135 6.00 11.80 3.84
C ASP A 135 6.38 12.84 4.91
N THR A 136 5.43 13.15 5.80
CA THR A 136 5.71 13.97 6.99
C THR A 136 5.41 13.14 8.22
N VAL A 137 6.46 12.80 8.98
CA VAL A 137 6.30 12.10 10.25
C VAL A 137 5.76 13.08 11.29
N GLU A 138 4.53 12.87 11.74
CA GLU A 138 3.89 13.70 12.75
C GLU A 138 4.29 13.28 14.16
N GLU A 139 4.44 11.97 14.38
CA GLU A 139 4.72 11.40 15.69
C GLU A 139 5.40 10.03 15.57
N VAL A 140 6.39 9.81 16.43
CA VAL A 140 7.03 8.51 16.64
C VAL A 140 7.05 8.24 18.15
N ARG A 141 6.29 7.22 18.58
CA ARG A 141 6.31 6.72 19.95
C ARG A 141 6.85 5.30 19.97
N ILE A 142 7.86 5.09 20.80
CA ILE A 142 8.51 3.79 21.00
C ILE A 142 8.59 3.54 22.50
N ASP A 143 8.02 2.43 22.97
CA ASP A 143 8.32 1.87 24.29
C ASP A 143 9.07 0.54 24.07
N PRO A 144 10.40 0.51 24.21
CA PRO A 144 11.22 -0.64 23.82
C PRO A 144 11.25 -1.70 24.93
N ARG A 145 10.10 -2.33 25.20
CA ARG A 145 9.96 -3.44 26.15
C ARG A 145 9.16 -4.57 25.50
N VAL A 146 9.48 -5.81 25.82
CA VAL A 146 8.67 -6.93 25.31
C VAL A 146 7.24 -6.83 25.87
N GLY A 147 6.25 -6.92 24.99
CA GLY A 147 4.82 -6.76 25.28
C GLY A 147 4.32 -5.32 25.27
N SER A 148 5.17 -4.31 25.09
CA SER A 148 4.74 -2.93 24.86
C SER A 148 4.64 -2.61 23.37
N THR A 149 4.10 -1.43 23.06
CA THR A 149 3.78 -1.04 21.68
C THR A 149 4.62 0.13 21.18
N PHE A 150 4.65 0.26 19.86
CA PHE A 150 5.05 1.49 19.18
C PHE A 150 3.87 2.05 18.37
N ASN A 151 3.96 3.33 18.04
CA ASN A 151 2.98 4.03 17.23
C ASN A 151 3.67 5.10 16.37
N PHE A 152 3.46 5.03 15.06
CA PHE A 152 4.01 6.00 14.11
C PHE A 152 2.88 6.62 13.31
N ARG A 153 2.77 7.95 13.35
CA ARG A 153 1.78 8.71 12.58
C ARG A 153 2.47 9.45 11.47
N VAL A 154 2.13 9.10 10.22
CA VAL A 154 2.79 9.63 9.03
C VAL A 154 1.74 10.20 8.09
N ARG A 155 1.91 11.47 7.74
CA ARG A 155 1.07 12.14 6.76
C ARG A 155 1.58 11.88 5.35
N ARG A 156 0.69 11.40 4.49
CA ARG A 156 0.92 11.26 3.03
C ARG A 156 -0.12 12.07 2.28
N GLY A 157 0.26 13.26 1.83
CA GLY A 157 -0.68 14.20 1.22
C GLY A 157 -1.71 14.70 2.24
N ARG A 158 -2.98 14.30 2.07
CA ARG A 158 -4.10 14.69 2.96
C ARG A 158 -4.47 13.63 4.00
N GLU A 159 -3.90 12.43 3.89
CA GLU A 159 -4.22 11.29 4.74
C GLU A 159 -3.15 11.13 5.82
N VAL A 160 -3.58 10.74 7.02
CA VAL A 160 -2.69 10.37 8.13
C VAL A 160 -2.80 8.87 8.30
N ILE A 161 -1.67 8.20 8.12
CA ILE A 161 -1.55 6.75 8.25
C ILE A 161 -0.91 6.47 9.61
N GLU A 162 -1.53 5.58 10.36
CA GLU A 162 -1.06 5.19 11.69
C GLU A 162 -0.56 3.74 11.64
N HIS A 163 0.74 3.58 11.86
CA HIS A 163 1.42 2.29 11.95
C HIS A 163 1.58 1.90 13.41
N VAL A 164 1.16 0.70 13.77
CA VAL A 164 1.22 0.20 15.14
C VAL A 164 1.81 -1.20 15.20
N GLY A 165 2.36 -1.53 16.35
CA GLY A 165 2.91 -2.85 16.59
C GLY A 165 3.26 -3.08 18.05
N GLU A 166 3.46 -4.35 18.38
CA GLU A 166 3.87 -4.83 19.70
C GLU A 166 5.25 -5.47 19.58
N TYR A 167 6.15 -5.15 20.52
CA TYR A 167 7.46 -5.79 20.59
C TYR A 167 7.34 -7.20 21.17
N LEU A 168 7.73 -8.19 20.39
CA LEU A 168 7.69 -9.61 20.75
C LEU A 168 9.03 -10.12 21.29
N GLU A 169 10.14 -9.53 20.83
CA GLU A 169 11.50 -9.91 21.22
C GLU A 169 12.41 -8.69 21.15
N LEU A 170 13.27 -8.50 22.16
CA LEU A 170 14.29 -7.45 22.20
C LEU A 170 15.54 -7.99 22.90
N CYS A 171 16.56 -8.33 22.12
CA CYS A 171 17.82 -8.94 22.55
C CYS A 171 18.97 -8.14 21.91
N ARG A 172 19.41 -7.05 22.56
CA ARG A 172 20.49 -6.21 22.04
C ARG A 172 21.84 -6.95 22.07
N PRO A 173 22.68 -6.87 21.01
CA PRO A 173 22.42 -6.24 19.71
C PRO A 173 21.87 -7.21 18.65
N GLU A 174 21.64 -8.47 19.00
CA GLU A 174 21.51 -9.57 18.05
C GLU A 174 20.12 -9.70 17.41
N ARG A 175 19.04 -9.43 18.14
CA ARG A 175 17.69 -9.78 17.67
C ARG A 175 16.61 -8.82 18.16
N LEU A 176 15.69 -8.45 17.29
CA LEU A 176 14.43 -7.81 17.65
C LEU A 176 13.29 -8.36 16.80
N ALA A 177 12.10 -8.45 17.37
CA ALA A 177 10.91 -8.87 16.65
C ALA A 177 9.69 -8.10 17.14
N PHE A 178 8.79 -7.80 16.22
CA PHE A 178 7.56 -7.07 16.51
C PHE A 178 6.44 -7.43 15.53
N THR A 179 5.19 -7.19 15.92
CA THR A 179 4.07 -7.16 14.97
C THR A 179 4.04 -5.85 14.22
N TRP A 180 3.47 -5.82 13.02
CA TRP A 180 3.28 -4.59 12.27
C TRP A 180 1.92 -4.61 11.57
N CYS A 181 1.12 -3.56 11.78
CA CYS A 181 -0.14 -3.36 11.07
C CYS A 181 -0.49 -1.87 10.99
N PHE A 182 -1.54 -1.56 10.24
CA PHE A 182 -2.21 -0.27 10.31
C PHE A 182 -3.20 -0.27 11.48
N ALA A 183 -3.42 0.89 12.11
CA ALA A 183 -4.26 0.98 13.32
C ALA A 183 -5.73 0.59 13.09
N ASP A 184 -6.22 0.68 11.86
CA ASP A 184 -7.57 0.32 11.43
C ASP A 184 -7.70 -1.13 10.95
N GLU A 185 -6.63 -1.93 11.02
CA GLU A 185 -6.60 -3.30 10.53
C GLU A 185 -6.40 -4.35 11.64
N GLU A 186 -7.09 -5.49 11.50
CA GLU A 186 -6.92 -6.65 12.39
C GLU A 186 -5.76 -7.54 11.98
N ALA A 187 -5.38 -7.53 10.69
CA ALA A 187 -4.28 -8.32 10.14
C ALA A 187 -2.95 -7.83 10.71
N ARG A 188 -2.20 -8.75 11.33
CA ARG A 188 -0.90 -8.43 11.97
C ARG A 188 0.17 -9.30 11.37
N SER A 189 1.03 -8.69 10.56
CA SER A 189 2.24 -9.36 10.12
C SER A 189 3.27 -9.37 11.25
N ARG A 190 4.28 -10.25 11.13
CA ARG A 190 5.39 -10.35 12.09
C ARG A 190 6.72 -10.05 11.40
N VAL A 191 7.45 -9.09 11.93
CA VAL A 191 8.81 -8.75 11.49
C VAL A 191 9.79 -9.26 12.54
N ALA A 192 10.82 -9.96 12.09
CA ALA A 192 11.94 -10.40 12.90
C ALA A 192 13.24 -9.94 12.24
N VAL A 193 14.13 -9.37 13.02
CA VAL A 193 15.42 -8.84 12.58
C VAL A 193 16.49 -9.56 13.38
N ALA A 194 17.43 -10.17 12.68
CA ALA A 194 18.64 -10.76 13.24
C ALA A 194 19.85 -9.95 12.76
N ILE A 195 20.77 -9.62 13.66
CA ILE A 195 21.97 -8.86 13.39
C ILE A 195 23.16 -9.71 13.82
N THR A 196 23.97 -10.11 12.84
CA THR A 196 25.15 -10.95 13.06
C THR A 196 26.40 -10.08 12.92
N PRO A 197 27.19 -9.89 13.99
CA PRO A 197 28.47 -9.17 13.91
C PRO A 197 29.46 -9.82 12.94
N SER A 198 30.31 -9.01 12.31
CA SER A 198 31.42 -9.45 11.46
C SER A 198 32.67 -8.60 11.73
N GLU A 199 33.82 -8.97 11.17
CA GLU A 199 35.07 -8.19 11.33
C GLU A 199 34.97 -6.76 10.77
N GLU A 200 34.18 -6.57 9.71
CA GLU A 200 34.01 -5.30 9.00
C GLU A 200 32.76 -4.51 9.44
N GLY A 201 31.97 -5.03 10.38
CA GLY A 201 30.72 -4.42 10.84
C GLY A 201 29.68 -5.44 11.29
N CYS A 202 28.56 -5.52 10.58
CA CYS A 202 27.56 -6.56 10.81
C CYS A 202 26.68 -6.83 9.56
N THR A 203 25.95 -7.95 9.59
CA THR A 203 24.89 -8.27 8.64
C THR A 203 23.55 -8.26 9.34
N LEU A 204 22.59 -7.51 8.81
CA LEU A 204 21.20 -7.53 9.24
C LEU A 204 20.39 -8.42 8.28
N THR A 205 19.68 -9.40 8.83
CA THR A 205 18.70 -10.23 8.13
C THR A 205 17.31 -9.92 8.68
N LEU A 206 16.47 -9.33 7.84
CA LEU A 206 15.06 -9.05 8.10
C LEU A 206 14.20 -10.15 7.52
N ARG A 207 13.35 -10.74 8.36
CA ARG A 207 12.34 -11.73 7.98
C ARG A 207 10.95 -11.17 8.29
N HIS A 208 10.12 -11.01 7.27
CA HIS A 208 8.75 -10.52 7.40
C HIS A 208 7.76 -11.63 7.04
N THR A 209 7.08 -12.16 8.05
CA THR A 209 5.99 -13.14 7.89
C THR A 209 4.70 -12.36 7.70
N LEU A 210 4.14 -12.40 6.49
CA LEU A 210 2.94 -11.66 6.13
C LEU A 210 1.69 -12.38 6.63
N ASP A 211 0.68 -11.59 6.97
CA ASP A 211 -0.68 -12.11 7.08
C ASP A 211 -1.10 -12.72 5.72
N PRO A 212 -1.80 -13.87 5.68
CA PRO A 212 -2.26 -14.48 4.44
C PRO A 212 -3.06 -13.51 3.54
N ASP A 213 -3.80 -12.57 4.11
CA ASP A 213 -4.57 -11.57 3.35
C ASP A 213 -3.65 -10.56 2.62
N TRP A 214 -2.36 -10.52 2.94
CA TRP A 214 -1.33 -9.68 2.32
C TRP A 214 -0.36 -10.45 1.42
N ALA A 215 -0.59 -11.73 1.14
CA ALA A 215 0.33 -12.54 0.36
C ALA A 215 0.63 -11.97 -1.03
N ASP A 216 -0.37 -11.41 -1.73
CA ASP A 216 -0.21 -10.83 -3.07
C ASP A 216 0.57 -9.51 -3.06
N GLU A 217 0.67 -8.84 -1.91
CA GLU A 217 1.40 -7.59 -1.72
C GLU A 217 2.90 -7.82 -1.46
N ALA A 218 3.33 -9.09 -1.31
CA ALA A 218 4.71 -9.48 -1.00
C ALA A 218 5.77 -8.76 -1.86
N PRO A 219 5.68 -8.72 -3.21
CA PRO A 219 6.70 -8.05 -4.04
C PRO A 219 6.74 -6.52 -3.85
N ARG A 220 5.63 -5.90 -3.41
CA ARG A 220 5.61 -4.47 -3.07
C ARG A 220 6.24 -4.24 -1.70
N ILE A 221 5.86 -5.04 -0.71
CA ILE A 221 6.38 -4.95 0.67
C ILE A 221 7.89 -5.19 0.70
N GLU A 222 8.39 -6.15 -0.08
CA GLU A 222 9.83 -6.42 -0.20
C GLU A 222 10.60 -5.20 -0.72
N ARG A 223 10.12 -4.58 -1.82
CA ARG A 223 10.73 -3.36 -2.38
C ARG A 223 10.73 -2.20 -1.40
N VAL A 224 9.66 -2.05 -0.62
CA VAL A 224 9.57 -1.02 0.43
C VAL A 224 10.63 -1.26 1.51
N TRP A 225 10.77 -2.49 2.01
CA TRP A 225 11.80 -2.84 2.99
C TRP A 225 13.22 -2.62 2.44
N GLN A 226 13.49 -3.00 1.19
CA GLN A 226 14.80 -2.73 0.56
C GLN A 226 15.11 -1.22 0.52
N GLY A 227 14.12 -0.38 0.23
CA GLY A 227 14.23 1.08 0.26
C GLY A 227 14.52 1.63 1.65
N MET A 228 13.75 1.18 2.66
CA MET A 228 13.94 1.59 4.06
C MET A 228 15.30 1.17 4.60
N LEU A 229 15.74 -0.07 4.37
CA LEU A 229 17.07 -0.56 4.79
C LEU A 229 18.21 0.17 4.04
N THR A 230 17.95 0.67 2.84
CA THR A 230 18.88 1.56 2.13
C THR A 230 19.01 2.92 2.81
N ALA A 231 17.90 3.49 3.28
CA ALA A 231 17.91 4.72 4.05
C ALA A 231 18.59 4.54 5.42
N LEU A 232 18.36 3.41 6.09
CA LEU A 232 18.96 3.08 7.38
C LEU A 232 20.49 3.08 7.31
N SER A 233 21.06 2.48 6.26
CA SER A 233 22.51 2.50 6.04
C SER A 233 23.04 3.93 5.88
N LYS A 234 22.38 4.76 5.08
CA LYS A 234 22.79 6.17 4.95
C LYS A 234 22.74 6.94 6.26
N GLU A 235 21.74 6.65 7.11
CA GLU A 235 21.61 7.30 8.41
C GLU A 235 22.72 6.86 9.38
N ILE A 236 23.01 5.56 9.41
CA ILE A 236 24.13 5.01 10.19
C ILE A 236 25.45 5.65 9.76
N ASP A 237 25.70 5.78 8.45
CA ASP A 237 26.92 6.37 7.90
C ASP A 237 27.10 7.85 8.29
N ARG A 238 26.01 8.63 8.29
CA ARG A 238 26.02 10.05 8.74
C ARG A 238 26.38 10.19 10.22
N GLY A 239 25.89 9.28 11.05
CA GLY A 239 26.24 9.21 12.47
C GLY A 239 27.72 8.90 12.71
N THR A 240 28.39 8.21 11.79
CA THR A 240 29.82 7.88 11.88
C THR A 240 30.69 9.09 11.51
N ALA A 241 30.27 9.90 10.53
CA ALA A 241 31.00 11.10 10.11
C ALA A 241 30.98 12.25 11.14
N SER A 242 29.93 12.33 11.96
CA SER A 242 29.75 13.40 12.97
C SER A 242 30.48 13.13 14.30
N GLY A 243 30.89 11.87 14.57
CA GLY A 243 31.62 11.48 15.78
C GLY A 243 33.14 11.73 15.77
N GLY A 244 33.69 12.29 14.68
CA GLY A 244 35.14 12.44 14.47
C GLY A 244 35.77 13.72 15.04
N TYR A 245 34.99 14.68 15.55
CA TYR A 245 35.52 15.95 16.08
C TYR A 245 35.38 16.01 17.61
N GLY A 246 36.31 15.37 18.32
CA GLY A 246 36.25 15.36 19.78
C GLY A 246 37.31 14.55 20.51
N ARG A 247 38.59 14.63 20.11
CA ARG A 247 39.74 14.40 21.00
C ARG A 247 40.98 15.16 20.53
N ARG A 248 41.15 16.38 21.01
CA ARG A 248 42.30 16.92 21.76
C ARG A 248 42.25 18.44 21.80
#